data_AF-A0A816FP54-F1
#
_entry.id   AF-A0A816FP54-F1
#
_cell.length_a   1.000
_cell.length_b   1.000
_cell.length_c   1.000
_cell.angle_alpha   90.00
_cell.angle_beta   90.00
_cell.angle_gamma   90.00
#
_symmetry.space_group_name_H-M   'P 1'
#
loop_
_entity.id
_entity.type
_entity.pdbx_description
1 polymer ?
#
loop_
_entity_poly.entity_id
_entity_poly.type
_entity_poly.pdbx_seq_one_letter_code
_entity_poly.pdbx_strand_id
1 'polypeptide(L)'
;HNDLSWLIRANFRNQIGNIDLNNMTQYTLKNTTISHTDITRLRQGKIGGQFWSIYTDCNHQGLDAIIGFLEQIDLMNRIISKYNTVFEFASTANDIRTAFSNKKIA
;
A
#
# COMPACT_ATOMS: atom_id res chain seq x y z
N HIS A 1 -4.64 4.41 8.75
CA HIS A 1 -5.26 4.75 7.45
C HIS A 1 -4.19 5.38 6.58
N ASN A 2 -3.87 4.78 5.44
CA ASN A 2 -2.77 5.20 4.56
C ASN A 2 -3.16 4.94 3.10
N ASP A 3 -3.07 5.96 2.26
CA ASP A 3 -3.53 5.98 0.85
C ASP A 3 -2.44 5.61 -0.17
N LEU A 4 -1.47 4.78 0.22
CA LEU A 4 -0.41 4.29 -0.69
C LEU A 4 -0.98 3.67 -1.98
N SER A 5 -2.08 2.92 -1.89
CA SER A 5 -2.78 2.33 -3.04
C SER A 5 -3.20 3.41 -4.05
N TRP A 6 -3.88 4.47 -3.58
CA TRP A 6 -4.31 5.59 -4.41
C TRP A 6 -3.13 6.31 -5.04
N LEU A 7 -2.05 6.55 -4.28
CA LEU A 7 -0.84 7.16 -4.81
C LEU A 7 -0.27 6.34 -5.97
N ILE A 8 -0.21 5.02 -5.80
CA ILE A 8 0.30 4.10 -6.83
C ILE A 8 -0.62 4.09 -8.05
N ARG A 9 -1.94 4.12 -7.86
CA ARG A 9 -2.90 4.27 -8.95
C ARG A 9 -2.66 5.56 -9.73
N ALA A 10 -2.60 6.70 -9.03
CA ALA A 10 -2.52 8.02 -9.64
C ALA A 10 -1.21 8.23 -10.42
N ASN A 11 -0.07 7.77 -9.86
CA ASN A 11 1.25 8.06 -10.43
C ASN A 11 1.79 6.94 -11.33
N PHE A 12 1.36 5.69 -11.13
CA PHE A 12 1.92 4.52 -11.80
C PHE A 12 0.87 3.60 -12.42
N ARG A 13 -0.42 4.00 -12.43
CA ARG A 13 -1.50 3.24 -13.05
C ARG A 13 -1.55 1.77 -12.58
N ASN A 14 -1.37 1.55 -11.27
CA ASN A 14 -1.34 0.23 -10.62
C ASN A 14 -0.18 -0.71 -11.06
N GLN A 15 0.80 -0.22 -11.82
CA GLN A 15 1.93 -1.01 -12.34
C GLN A 15 3.06 -1.15 -11.29
N ILE A 16 2.90 -2.10 -10.37
CA ILE A 16 3.87 -2.34 -9.29
C ILE A 16 5.25 -2.83 -9.76
N GLY A 17 5.38 -3.27 -11.02
CA GLY A 17 6.67 -3.65 -11.60
C GLY A 17 7.61 -2.46 -11.76
N ASN A 18 7.06 -1.25 -11.91
CA ASN A 18 7.82 -0.02 -12.16
C ASN A 18 8.18 0.72 -10.87
N ILE A 19 7.89 0.13 -9.71
CA ILE A 19 8.02 0.77 -8.40
C ILE A 19 8.89 -0.09 -7.49
N ASP A 20 9.87 0.55 -6.86
CA ASP A 20 10.57 0.00 -5.71
C ASP A 20 10.00 0.56 -4.40
N LEU A 21 9.13 -0.21 -3.75
CA LEU A 21 8.56 0.15 -2.45
C LEU A 21 9.58 0.05 -1.30
N ASN A 22 10.78 -0.51 -1.51
CA ASN A 22 11.83 -0.46 -0.49
C ASN A 22 12.27 0.98 -0.22
N ASN A 23 12.33 1.79 -1.28
CA ASN A 23 12.72 3.19 -1.21
C ASN A 23 11.99 4.03 -2.27
N MET A 24 11.04 4.84 -1.79
CA MET A 24 10.25 5.71 -2.65
C MET A 24 10.86 7.11 -2.86
N THR A 25 12.02 7.43 -2.24
CA THR A 25 12.59 8.79 -2.28
C THR A 25 13.03 9.22 -3.68
N GLN A 26 13.31 8.26 -4.57
CA GLN A 26 13.64 8.51 -5.97
C GLN A 26 12.46 9.07 -6.80
N TYR A 27 11.22 8.84 -6.36
CA TYR A 27 10.03 9.33 -7.06
C TYR A 27 9.64 10.69 -6.47
N THR A 28 9.87 11.76 -7.23
CA THR A 28 9.69 13.13 -6.76
C THR A 28 8.80 13.96 -7.67
N LEU A 29 8.11 14.93 -7.08
CA LEU A 29 7.36 15.98 -7.77
C LEU A 29 7.73 17.32 -7.14
N LYS A 30 8.18 18.29 -7.95
CA LYS A 30 8.62 19.62 -7.44
C LYS A 30 9.63 19.52 -6.29
N ASN A 31 10.63 18.64 -6.43
CA ASN A 31 11.69 18.38 -5.45
C ASN A 31 11.24 17.79 -4.10
N THR A 32 10.00 17.30 -3.98
CA THR A 32 9.53 16.55 -2.81
C THR A 32 9.19 15.12 -3.21
N THR A 33 9.47 14.16 -2.32
CA THR A 33 9.07 12.76 -2.55
C THR A 33 7.56 12.67 -2.66
N ILE A 34 7.05 11.98 -3.69
CA ILE A 34 5.59 11.88 -3.92
C ILE A 34 4.88 11.09 -2.82
N SER A 35 5.61 10.21 -2.12
CA SER A 35 5.09 9.31 -1.09
C SER A 35 5.64 9.64 0.30
N HIS A 36 4.76 9.58 1.30
CA HIS A 36 5.14 9.55 2.71
C HIS A 36 5.51 8.14 3.21
N THR A 37 5.34 7.11 2.37
CA THR A 37 5.44 5.71 2.76
C THR A 37 6.35 4.93 1.81
N ASP A 38 7.30 4.22 2.41
CA ASP A 38 8.09 3.14 1.83
C ASP A 38 8.51 2.18 2.96
N ILE A 39 8.98 0.99 2.62
CA ILE A 39 9.32 -0.05 3.59
C ILE A 39 10.42 0.42 4.54
N THR A 40 11.42 1.15 4.05
CA THR A 40 12.50 1.67 4.90
C THR A 40 11.95 2.58 6.00
N ARG A 41 11.10 3.56 5.64
CA ARG A 41 10.46 4.46 6.61
C ARG A 41 9.48 3.74 7.52
N LEU A 42 8.72 2.75 7.03
CA LEU A 42 7.83 1.94 7.87
C LEU A 42 8.61 1.18 8.95
N ARG A 43 9.76 0.60 8.60
CA ARG A 43 10.62 -0.11 9.55
C ARG A 43 11.27 0.83 10.55
N GLN A 44 11.82 1.95 10.09
CA GLN A 44 12.42 2.97 10.97
C GLN A 44 11.38 3.57 11.94
N GLY A 45 10.16 3.80 11.46
CA GLY A 45 9.02 4.26 12.24
C GLY A 45 8.41 3.19 13.17
N LYS A 46 8.97 1.97 13.19
CA LYS A 46 8.51 0.83 13.99
C LYS A 46 7.02 0.49 13.77
N ILE A 47 6.54 0.67 12.54
CA ILE A 47 5.17 0.32 12.18
C ILE A 47 5.05 -1.21 12.14
N GLY A 48 4.15 -1.75 12.95
CA GLY A 48 3.86 -3.19 13.04
C GLY A 48 2.56 -3.62 12.37
N GLY A 49 1.72 -2.66 11.97
CA GLY A 49 0.47 -2.93 11.27
C GLY A 49 -0.08 -1.68 10.59
N GLN A 50 -0.75 -1.86 9.46
CA GLN A 50 -1.27 -0.78 8.64
C GLN A 50 -2.64 -1.15 8.06
N PHE A 51 -3.63 -0.32 8.36
CA PHE A 51 -4.88 -0.30 7.60
C PHE A 51 -4.65 0.51 6.32
N TRP A 52 -4.53 -0.20 5.20
CA TRP A 52 -4.43 0.37 3.86
C TRP A 52 -5.81 0.83 3.38
N SER A 53 -5.88 2.07 2.92
CA SER A 53 -7.12 2.62 2.37
C SER A 53 -7.38 2.01 1.00
N ILE A 54 -8.62 1.62 0.74
CA ILE A 54 -9.11 1.25 -0.59
C ILE A 54 -10.06 2.36 -1.01
N TYR A 55 -9.46 3.45 -1.50
CA TYR A 55 -10.18 4.67 -1.87
C TYR A 55 -10.45 4.73 -3.38
N THR A 56 -11.62 5.25 -3.74
CA THR A 56 -11.98 5.62 -5.11
C THR A 56 -12.65 6.99 -5.06
N ASP A 57 -12.34 7.85 -6.02
CA ASP A 57 -12.86 9.22 -6.05
C ASP A 57 -14.38 9.26 -6.19
N CYS A 58 -15.03 10.21 -5.53
CA CYS A 58 -16.50 10.36 -5.56
C CYS A 58 -17.04 10.54 -6.98
N ASN A 59 -16.23 11.10 -7.90
CA ASN A 59 -16.63 11.27 -9.30
C ASN A 59 -16.87 9.94 -10.05
N HIS A 60 -16.41 8.81 -9.50
CA HIS A 60 -16.69 7.48 -10.06
C HIS A 60 -18.03 6.88 -9.59
N GLN A 61 -18.75 7.54 -8.68
CA GLN A 61 -20.01 7.03 -8.15
C GLN A 61 -21.07 6.88 -9.27
N GLY A 62 -21.71 5.71 -9.33
CA GLY A 62 -22.67 5.38 -10.38
C GLY A 62 -22.04 5.06 -11.74
N LEU A 63 -20.71 5.08 -11.83
CA LEU A 63 -19.93 4.75 -13.02
C LEU A 63 -19.10 3.49 -12.75
N ASP A 64 -17.80 3.65 -12.56
CA ASP A 64 -16.79 2.62 -12.43
C ASP A 64 -16.22 2.52 -11.00
N ALA A 65 -16.91 3.08 -9.99
CA ALA A 65 -16.47 3.04 -8.59
C ALA A 65 -16.16 1.61 -8.10
N ILE A 66 -16.99 0.62 -8.46
CA ILE A 66 -16.78 -0.78 -8.07
C ILE A 66 -15.52 -1.35 -8.72
N ILE A 67 -15.31 -1.08 -10.01
CA ILE A 67 -14.12 -1.53 -10.74
C ILE A 67 -12.88 -0.93 -10.08
N GLY A 68 -12.90 0.38 -9.86
CA GLY A 68 -11.81 1.09 -9.20
C GLY A 68 -11.50 0.55 -7.80
N PHE A 69 -12.53 0.22 -7.03
CA PHE A 69 -12.39 -0.38 -5.70
C PHE A 69 -11.74 -1.76 -5.76
N LEU A 70 -12.20 -2.65 -6.65
CA LEU A 70 -11.64 -4.00 -6.83
C LEU A 70 -10.19 -3.97 -7.33
N GLU A 71 -9.86 -3.05 -8.25
CA GLU A 71 -8.49 -2.86 -8.71
C GLU A 71 -7.54 -2.43 -7.59
N GLN A 72 -8.01 -1.62 -6.63
CA GLN A 72 -7.21 -1.22 -5.47
C GLN A 72 -7.03 -2.36 -4.46
N ILE A 73 -8.04 -3.23 -4.28
CA ILE A 73 -7.89 -4.47 -3.50
C ILE A 73 -6.84 -5.38 -4.14
N ASP A 74 -6.96 -5.62 -5.45
CA ASP A 74 -5.99 -6.41 -6.22
C ASP A 74 -4.57 -5.83 -6.09
N LEU A 75 -4.43 -4.51 -6.25
CA LEU A 75 -3.15 -3.83 -6.08
C LEU A 75 -2.51 -4.13 -4.72
N MET A 76 -3.27 -4.01 -3.63
CA MET A 76 -2.74 -4.27 -2.30
C MET A 76 -2.37 -5.74 -2.10
N ASN A 77 -3.19 -6.67 -2.60
CA ASN A 77 -2.86 -8.10 -2.57
C ASN A 77 -1.54 -8.39 -3.33
N ARG A 78 -1.34 -7.80 -4.50
CA ARG A 78 -0.09 -7.95 -5.25
C ARG A 78 1.11 -7.31 -4.56
N ILE A 79 0.94 -6.17 -3.88
CA ILE A 79 2.01 -5.55 -3.08
C ILE A 79 2.40 -6.48 -1.92
N ILE A 80 1.43 -6.99 -1.17
CA ILE A 80 1.67 -7.92 -0.06
C ILE A 80 2.38 -9.18 -0.56
N SER A 81 1.93 -9.73 -1.70
CA SER A 81 2.58 -10.89 -2.31
C SER A 81 4.01 -10.61 -2.79
N LYS A 82 4.26 -9.45 -3.41
CA LYS A 82 5.59 -9.06 -3.92
C LYS A 82 6.59 -8.85 -2.77
N TYR A 83 6.12 -8.31 -1.65
CA TYR A 83 6.92 -7.99 -0.47
C TYR A 83 6.53 -8.86 0.73
N ASN A 84 6.34 -10.17 0.51
CA ASN A 84 5.83 -11.12 1.51
C ASN A 84 6.78 -11.40 2.71
N THR A 85 8.05 -10.99 2.59
CA THR A 85 9.02 -10.99 3.70
C THR A 85 8.84 -9.78 4.62
N VAL A 86 8.09 -8.77 4.17
CA VAL A 86 7.84 -7.52 4.89
C VAL A 86 6.40 -7.42 5.36
N PHE A 87 5.43 -7.72 4.49
CA PHE A 87 4.00 -7.62 4.78
C PHE A 87 3.36 -9.00 4.93
N GLU A 88 2.29 -9.05 5.71
CA GLU A 88 1.43 -10.23 5.85
C GLU A 88 -0.02 -9.76 5.92
N PHE A 89 -0.89 -10.34 5.07
CA PHE A 89 -2.30 -9.97 5.10
C PHE A 89 -2.95 -10.41 6.41
N ALA A 90 -3.65 -9.48 7.07
CA ALA A 90 -4.38 -9.74 8.30
C ALA A 90 -5.84 -9.31 8.16
N SER A 91 -6.76 -10.21 8.50
CA SER A 91 -8.20 -9.95 8.53
C SER A 91 -8.80 -10.00 9.94
N THR A 92 -8.02 -10.52 10.89
CA THR A 92 -8.40 -10.62 12.31
C THR A 92 -7.33 -10.04 13.21
N ALA A 93 -7.69 -9.74 14.47
CA ALA A 93 -6.72 -9.31 15.48
C ALA A 93 -5.66 -10.40 15.78
N ASN A 94 -6.01 -11.68 15.63
CA ASN A 94 -5.06 -12.77 15.78
C ASN A 94 -4.06 -12.79 14.62
N ASP A 95 -4.50 -12.55 13.38
CA ASP A 95 -3.61 -12.45 12.22
C ASP A 95 -2.59 -11.31 12.41
N ILE A 96 -3.03 -10.16 12.94
CA ILE A 96 -2.13 -9.05 13.27
C ILE A 96 -1.05 -9.49 14.26
N ARG A 97 -1.43 -10.20 15.33
CA ARG A 97 -0.47 -10.71 16.33
C ARG A 97 0.50 -11.72 15.70
N THR A 98 0.01 -12.59 14.83
CA THR A 98 0.84 -13.56 14.09
C THR A 98 1.86 -12.84 13.21
N ALA A 99 1.42 -11.90 12.37
CA ALA A 99 2.29 -11.08 11.53
C ALA A 99 3.36 -10.36 12.36
N PHE A 100 2.97 -9.79 13.50
CA PHE A 100 3.89 -9.12 14.41
C PHE A 100 4.94 -10.07 14.99
N SER A 101 4.55 -11.28 15.39
CA SER A 101 5.48 -12.32 15.87
C SER A 101 6.43 -12.80 14.77
N ASN A 102 5.96 -12.82 13.53
CA ASN A 102 6.75 -13.09 12.32
C ASN A 102 7.64 -11.91 11.90
N LYS A 103 7.66 -10.81 12.67
CA LYS A 103 8.39 -9.56 12.38
C LYS A 103 7.97 -8.92 11.07
N LYS A 104 6.73 -9.14 10.64
CA LYS A 104 6.13 -8.49 9.47
C LYS A 104 5.18 -7.38 9.90
N ILE A 105 4.81 -6.57 8.92
CA ILE A 105 3.83 -5.50 9.06
C ILE A 105 2.49 -6.10 8.61
N ALA A 106 1.53 -6.15 9.53
CA ALA A 106 0.16 -6.57 9.26
C ALA A 106 -0.58 -5.58 8.33
#